data_AF-A0A654E1B2-F1
#
_entry.id   AF-A0A654E1B2-F1
#
_cell.length_a   1.000
_cell.length_b   1.000
_cell.length_c   1.000
_cell.angle_alpha   90.00
_cell.angle_beta   90.00
_cell.angle_gamma   90.00
#
_symmetry.space_group_name_H-M   'P 1'
#
loop_
_entity.id
_entity.type
_entity.pdbx_description
1 polymer ?
#
loop_
_entity_poly.entity_id
_entity_poly.type
_entity_poly.pdbx_seq_one_letter_code
_entity_poly.pdbx_strand_id
1 'polypeptide(L)'
;MKNLILPLVLCLLFSCDQINSLKGNKIAEEADNVVKNYYPDGELKSIYTVNELRQKHGVAKIYKKDGTLSKAFEYENGEKIKAISYYKNGNPLMEISYKNDVKDGPFKRFYENGKLESEAIFKENFPGKGLKEYTSSGSLKKHYPELIVKGIDQINLNGRYIIEVYFDKNPGRGTYYIGSLTEDTFLNYRLDEMERVNYRGRLVITPAPGVIIMEKLNFVGEFKTPTGNKYIVEKSFNLAIDNSF
;
A
#
# COMPACT_ATOMS: atom_id res chain seq x y z
N MET A 1 41.93 16.89 86.77
CA MET A 1 40.46 16.83 86.80
C MET A 1 39.95 16.69 85.37
N LYS A 2 39.14 15.64 85.13
CA LYS A 2 38.39 15.26 83.92
C LYS A 2 39.26 14.92 82.68
N ASN A 3 39.59 13.65 82.39
CA ASN A 3 38.79 12.48 81.92
C ASN A 3 38.05 12.69 80.59
N LEU A 4 38.40 11.86 79.58
CA LEU A 4 37.57 10.90 78.78
C LEU A 4 38.32 10.62 77.43
N ILE A 5 39.11 9.57 77.17
CA ILE A 5 38.90 8.10 77.02
C ILE A 5 37.71 7.80 76.06
N LEU A 6 37.88 7.53 74.75
CA LEU A 6 38.37 6.32 74.01
C LEU A 6 37.20 5.87 73.06
N PRO A 7 37.29 4.84 72.17
CA PRO A 7 38.00 4.76 70.88
C PRO A 7 37.19 4.11 69.71
N LEU A 8 37.95 3.79 68.64
CA LEU A 8 37.96 2.53 67.88
C LEU A 8 37.13 2.42 66.60
N VAL A 9 37.92 2.33 65.53
CA VAL A 9 37.72 1.48 64.35
C VAL A 9 37.22 0.08 64.73
N LEU A 10 36.16 -0.37 64.07
CA LEU A 10 35.92 -1.80 63.84
C LEU A 10 35.44 -1.98 62.40
N CYS A 11 36.40 -2.32 61.52
CA CYS A 11 36.14 -3.06 60.29
C CYS A 11 35.82 -4.52 60.62
N LEU A 12 35.25 -5.21 59.63
CA LEU A 12 34.88 -6.62 59.52
C LEU A 12 33.41 -6.89 59.92
N LEU A 13 32.55 -7.57 59.17
CA LEU A 13 32.67 -8.33 57.92
C LEU A 13 31.24 -8.78 57.53
N PHE A 14 31.04 -9.11 56.24
CA PHE A 14 30.00 -9.99 55.69
C PHE A 14 28.50 -9.66 55.88
N SER A 15 27.83 -9.37 54.77
CA SER A 15 26.94 -10.39 54.20
C SER A 15 27.00 -10.35 52.67
N CYS A 16 27.47 -11.47 52.13
CA CYS A 16 27.16 -11.95 50.80
C CYS A 16 25.74 -12.54 50.90
N ASP A 17 24.89 -12.22 49.92
CA ASP A 17 23.76 -13.03 49.42
C ASP A 17 23.25 -12.25 48.19
N GLN A 18 23.88 -12.39 47.01
CA GLN A 18 23.69 -13.45 46.04
C GLN A 18 22.21 -13.74 45.66
N ILE A 19 21.97 -13.59 44.36
CA ILE A 19 20.96 -14.25 43.52
C ILE A 19 19.58 -13.56 43.44
N ASN A 20 19.43 -12.74 42.41
CA ASN A 20 18.41 -13.04 41.42
C ASN A 20 19.04 -13.04 40.02
N SER A 21 19.41 -14.24 39.57
CA SER A 21 19.56 -14.53 38.16
C SER A 21 18.19 -14.44 37.50
N LEU A 22 17.86 -13.26 36.98
CA LEU A 22 16.92 -13.17 35.88
C LEU A 22 17.74 -12.54 34.77
N LYS A 23 17.89 -13.25 33.63
CA LYS A 23 18.26 -12.64 32.36
C LYS A 23 17.22 -11.54 32.11
N GLY A 24 17.49 -10.34 32.62
CA GLY A 24 16.56 -9.24 32.61
C GLY A 24 16.41 -8.81 31.17
N ASN A 25 15.25 -9.11 30.57
CA ASN A 25 14.84 -8.47 29.32
C ASN A 25 15.10 -6.97 29.50
N LYS A 26 15.89 -6.38 28.60
CA LYS A 26 16.12 -4.93 28.62
C LYS A 26 14.78 -4.27 28.28
N ILE A 27 14.02 -3.91 29.32
CA ILE A 27 12.71 -3.25 29.19
C ILE A 27 12.95 -1.87 28.58
N ALA A 28 11.92 -1.34 27.90
CA ALA A 28 12.00 -0.11 27.15
C ALA A 28 12.79 0.99 27.87
N GLU A 29 13.75 1.59 27.17
CA GLU A 29 14.55 2.71 27.67
C GLU A 29 13.95 4.00 27.12
N GLU A 30 13.63 4.91 28.03
CA GLU A 30 13.03 6.19 27.71
C GLU A 30 13.93 7.32 28.22
N ALA A 31 14.43 8.15 27.30
CA ALA A 31 15.23 9.33 27.62
C ALA A 31 14.75 10.52 26.78
N ASP A 32 14.39 11.61 27.46
CA ASP A 32 13.88 12.91 26.97
C ASP A 32 12.63 12.88 26.06
N ASN A 33 12.63 12.06 25.03
CA ASN A 33 11.57 11.90 24.02
C ASN A 33 11.83 10.70 23.10
N VAL A 34 12.90 9.94 23.33
CA VAL A 34 13.29 8.75 22.57
C VAL A 34 12.88 7.52 23.36
N VAL A 35 12.12 6.63 22.72
CA VAL A 35 11.76 5.32 23.25
C VAL A 35 12.48 4.24 22.46
N LYS A 36 13.25 3.41 23.16
CA LYS A 36 13.92 2.22 22.60
C LYS A 36 13.28 0.97 23.17
N ASN A 37 12.96 0.00 22.32
CA ASN A 37 12.54 -1.34 22.73
C ASN A 37 13.56 -2.36 22.28
N TYR A 38 13.75 -3.41 23.08
CA TYR A 38 14.73 -4.45 22.84
C TYR A 38 14.07 -5.83 22.72
N TYR A 39 14.76 -6.76 22.06
CA TYR A 39 14.45 -8.18 22.08
C TYR A 39 14.84 -8.80 23.44
N PRO A 40 14.40 -10.04 23.76
CA PRO A 40 14.73 -10.68 25.04
C PRO A 40 16.23 -10.87 25.32
N ASP A 41 17.05 -10.93 24.27
CA ASP A 41 18.52 -11.00 24.34
C ASP A 41 19.19 -9.62 24.49
N GLY A 42 18.42 -8.53 24.49
CA GLY A 42 18.90 -7.16 24.66
C GLY A 42 19.25 -6.43 23.37
N GLU A 43 19.09 -7.06 22.20
CA GLU A 43 19.31 -6.41 20.91
C GLU A 43 18.21 -5.38 20.59
N LEU A 44 18.55 -4.29 19.92
CA LEU A 44 17.60 -3.22 19.61
C LEU A 44 16.52 -3.73 18.64
N LYS A 45 15.25 -3.65 19.05
CA LYS A 45 14.09 -4.05 18.25
C LYS A 45 13.44 -2.86 17.56
N SER A 46 13.30 -1.73 18.25
CA SER A 46 12.74 -0.52 17.67
C SER A 46 13.20 0.72 18.40
N ILE A 47 13.23 1.84 17.69
CA ILE A 47 13.46 3.17 18.26
C ILE A 47 12.46 4.15 17.63
N TYR A 48 11.86 5.02 18.43
CA TYR A 48 11.00 6.10 17.96
C TYR A 48 11.05 7.29 18.89
N THR A 49 10.64 8.44 18.37
CA THR A 49 10.52 9.70 19.11
C THR A 49 9.07 10.06 19.34
N VAL A 50 8.80 10.76 20.43
CA VAL A 50 7.49 11.34 20.75
C VAL A 50 7.58 12.86 20.93
N ASN A 51 6.48 13.57 20.66
CA ASN A 51 6.34 14.99 20.96
C ASN A 51 5.98 15.22 22.44
N GLU A 52 5.79 16.47 22.84
CA GLU A 52 5.42 16.88 24.21
C GLU A 52 4.10 16.23 24.69
N LEU A 53 3.18 15.95 23.76
CA LEU A 53 1.92 15.26 24.02
C LEU A 53 2.04 13.72 24.04
N ARG A 54 3.27 13.19 24.04
CA ARG A 54 3.57 11.75 24.05
C ARG A 54 3.07 10.99 22.81
N GLN A 55 2.79 11.71 21.72
CA GLN A 55 2.42 11.14 20.43
C GLN A 55 3.69 10.91 19.59
N LYS A 56 3.73 9.83 18.80
CA LYS A 56 4.86 9.57 17.90
C LYS A 56 5.07 10.75 16.95
N HIS A 57 6.31 11.20 16.82
CA HIS A 57 6.66 12.31 15.95
C HIS A 57 8.07 12.06 15.39
N GLY A 58 8.28 12.26 14.09
CA GLY A 58 9.52 11.95 13.40
C GLY A 58 9.62 10.48 12.97
N VAL A 59 10.87 9.99 12.82
CA VAL A 59 11.14 8.66 12.24
C VAL A 59 11.22 7.59 13.32
N ALA A 60 10.31 6.62 13.24
CA ALA A 60 10.39 5.35 13.97
C ALA A 60 11.10 4.30 13.11
N LYS A 61 12.02 3.53 13.69
CA LYS A 61 12.73 2.43 13.03
C LYS A 61 12.47 1.11 13.74
N ILE A 62 12.34 0.04 12.96
CA ILE A 62 12.21 -1.34 13.44
C ILE A 62 13.33 -2.18 12.83
N TYR A 63 14.05 -2.89 13.68
CA TYR A 63 15.13 -3.78 13.30
C TYR A 63 14.68 -5.24 13.46
N LYS A 64 15.33 -6.14 12.72
CA LYS A 64 15.21 -7.60 12.93
C LYS A 64 16.17 -8.03 14.03
N LYS A 65 16.06 -9.30 14.45
CA LYS A 65 16.99 -9.97 15.37
C LYS A 65 18.45 -9.84 14.92
N ASP A 66 18.74 -10.01 13.63
CA ASP A 66 20.10 -9.85 13.10
C ASP A 66 20.61 -8.39 13.06
N GLY A 67 19.89 -7.44 13.66
CA GLY A 67 20.21 -6.01 13.66
C GLY A 67 19.89 -5.28 12.36
N THR A 68 19.44 -5.97 11.31
CA THR A 68 19.13 -5.31 10.03
C THR A 68 17.88 -4.44 10.13
N LEU A 69 17.94 -3.25 9.51
CA LEU A 69 16.78 -2.37 9.42
C LEU A 69 15.69 -3.05 8.60
N SER A 70 14.51 -3.23 9.19
CA SER A 70 13.38 -3.90 8.56
C SER A 70 12.41 -2.89 7.97
N LYS A 71 12.05 -1.88 8.79
CA LYS A 71 11.05 -0.87 8.45
C LYS A 71 11.40 0.46 9.09
N ALA A 72 11.02 1.54 8.43
CA ALA A 72 10.96 2.88 8.98
C ALA A 72 9.55 3.44 8.77
N PHE A 73 9.08 4.22 9.73
CA PHE A 73 7.80 4.92 9.67
C PHE A 73 8.04 6.37 10.01
N GLU A 74 7.41 7.26 9.28
CA GLU A 74 7.40 8.68 9.59
C GLU A 74 6.06 9.03 10.20
N TYR A 75 6.11 9.74 11.33
CA TYR A 75 4.95 10.18 12.07
C TYR A 75 4.94 11.69 12.22
N GLU A 76 3.76 12.28 12.15
CA GLU A 76 3.52 13.68 12.51
C GLU A 76 2.36 13.71 13.51
N ASN A 77 2.64 14.17 14.73
CA ASN A 77 1.63 14.32 15.81
C ASN A 77 0.79 13.05 16.07
N GLY A 78 1.44 11.88 16.02
CA GLY A 78 0.82 10.58 16.21
C GLY A 78 0.32 9.92 14.94
N GLU A 79 0.15 10.67 13.84
CA GLU A 79 -0.33 10.16 12.57
C GLU A 79 0.80 9.60 11.71
N LYS A 80 0.63 8.39 11.18
CA LYS A 80 1.58 7.78 10.26
C LYS A 80 1.43 8.43 8.89
N ILE A 81 2.48 9.08 8.37
CA ILE A 81 2.46 9.76 7.07
C ILE A 81 3.26 9.00 5.99
N LYS A 82 4.24 8.19 6.40
CA LYS A 82 5.05 7.39 5.48
C LYS A 82 5.48 6.07 6.11
N ALA A 83 5.59 5.02 5.30
CA ALA A 83 6.27 3.79 5.67
C ALA A 83 7.29 3.39 4.59
N ILE A 84 8.44 2.93 5.03
CA ILE A 84 9.50 2.37 4.19
C ILE A 84 9.81 0.97 4.72
N SER A 85 9.91 -0.02 3.84
CA SER A 85 10.49 -1.32 4.19
C SER A 85 11.78 -1.53 3.41
N TYR A 86 12.66 -2.38 3.94
CA TYR A 86 14.01 -2.54 3.41
C TYR A 86 14.33 -3.99 3.08
N TYR A 87 15.17 -4.18 2.06
CA TYR A 87 15.85 -5.44 1.80
C TYR A 87 16.93 -5.70 2.86
N LYS A 88 17.46 -6.94 2.91
CA LYS A 88 18.52 -7.30 3.85
C LYS A 88 19.80 -6.48 3.65
N ASN A 89 20.07 -6.01 2.44
CA ASN A 89 21.21 -5.16 2.10
C ASN A 89 21.03 -3.68 2.50
N GLY A 90 19.89 -3.31 3.09
CA GLY A 90 19.60 -1.94 3.51
C GLY A 90 19.01 -1.04 2.42
N ASN A 91 18.88 -1.51 1.18
CA ASN A 91 18.18 -0.75 0.14
C ASN A 91 16.67 -0.73 0.41
N PRO A 92 15.95 0.35 0.05
CA PRO A 92 14.50 0.38 0.11
C PRO A 92 13.89 -0.76 -0.72
N LEU A 93 12.85 -1.39 -0.20
CA LEU A 93 12.00 -2.36 -0.88
C LEU A 93 10.74 -1.66 -1.41
N MET A 94 10.08 -0.87 -0.57
CA MET A 94 8.95 -0.03 -0.96
C MET A 94 8.80 1.16 -0.02
N GLU A 95 8.22 2.22 -0.56
CA GLU A 95 7.80 3.44 0.15
C GLU A 95 6.31 3.67 -0.10
N ILE A 96 5.57 3.98 0.97
CA ILE A 96 4.12 4.17 0.94
C ILE A 96 3.77 5.42 1.73
N SER A 97 3.01 6.34 1.13
CA SER A 97 2.42 7.48 1.83
C SER A 97 1.07 7.12 2.45
N TYR A 98 0.78 7.74 3.59
CA TYR A 98 -0.42 7.52 4.38
C TYR A 98 -1.07 8.85 4.78
N LYS A 99 -2.39 8.80 4.90
CA LYS A 99 -3.23 9.83 5.52
C LYS A 99 -4.35 9.12 6.26
N ASN A 100 -4.65 9.49 7.50
CA ASN A 100 -5.68 8.84 8.31
C ASN A 100 -5.55 7.30 8.32
N ASP A 101 -4.33 6.81 8.46
CA ASP A 101 -3.96 5.38 8.45
C ASP A 101 -4.24 4.57 7.17
N VAL A 102 -4.76 5.19 6.13
CA VAL A 102 -4.97 4.59 4.80
C VAL A 102 -3.90 5.05 3.81
N LYS A 103 -3.65 4.25 2.76
CA LYS A 103 -2.69 4.64 1.71
C LYS A 103 -3.25 5.84 0.96
N ASP A 104 -2.51 6.93 0.97
CA ASP A 104 -2.90 8.17 0.32
C ASP A 104 -1.63 8.89 -0.14
N GLY A 105 -1.54 9.18 -1.43
CA GLY A 105 -0.35 9.73 -2.07
C GLY A 105 0.54 8.67 -2.74
N PRO A 106 1.83 8.99 -2.92
CA PRO A 106 2.75 8.17 -3.69
C PRO A 106 3.00 6.78 -3.11
N PHE A 107 3.16 5.82 -4.01
CA PHE A 107 3.68 4.48 -3.74
C PHE A 107 4.87 4.20 -4.66
N LYS A 108 5.98 3.74 -4.09
CA LYS A 108 7.16 3.32 -4.85
C LYS A 108 7.60 1.93 -4.41
N ARG A 109 8.07 1.14 -5.36
CA ARG A 109 8.71 -0.15 -5.12
C ARG A 109 10.07 -0.16 -5.83
N PHE A 110 11.04 -0.84 -5.25
CA PHE A 110 12.42 -0.85 -5.73
C PHE A 110 12.93 -2.28 -5.86
N TYR A 111 13.84 -2.48 -6.81
CA TYR A 111 14.65 -3.68 -6.91
C TYR A 111 15.69 -3.72 -5.78
N GLU A 112 16.19 -4.91 -5.47
CA GLU A 112 17.21 -5.10 -4.42
C GLU A 112 18.52 -4.32 -4.71
N ASN A 113 18.80 -3.98 -5.97
CA ASN A 113 19.91 -3.10 -6.36
C ASN A 113 19.65 -1.59 -6.12
N GLY A 114 18.51 -1.23 -5.52
CA GLY A 114 18.12 0.14 -5.20
C GLY A 114 17.47 0.92 -6.36
N LYS A 115 17.39 0.35 -7.57
CA LYS A 115 16.71 1.00 -8.70
C LYS A 115 15.20 0.92 -8.55
N LEU A 116 14.50 1.94 -9.02
CA LEU A 116 13.03 1.99 -9.01
C LEU A 116 12.47 0.83 -9.85
N GLU A 117 11.53 0.07 -9.27
CA GLU A 117 10.79 -1.02 -9.93
C GLU A 117 9.45 -0.52 -10.46
N SER A 118 8.72 0.23 -9.63
CA SER A 118 7.43 0.81 -10.03
C SER A 118 7.05 2.00 -9.17
N GLU A 119 6.26 2.89 -9.74
CA GLU A 119 5.61 4.01 -9.03
C GLU A 119 4.12 4.09 -9.40
N ALA A 120 3.30 4.35 -8.40
CA ALA A 120 1.86 4.50 -8.51
C ALA A 120 1.37 5.58 -7.52
N ILE A 121 0.11 5.98 -7.68
CA ILE A 121 -0.56 6.91 -6.77
C ILE A 121 -1.77 6.22 -6.15
N PHE A 122 -2.03 6.51 -4.88
CA PHE A 122 -3.21 6.04 -4.16
C PHE A 122 -4.00 7.22 -3.57
N LYS A 123 -5.30 7.03 -3.40
CA LYS A 123 -6.19 7.92 -2.66
C LYS A 123 -7.10 7.04 -1.82
N GLU A 124 -7.09 7.17 -0.50
CA GLU A 124 -7.94 6.35 0.39
C GLU A 124 -7.88 4.82 0.10
N ASN A 125 -6.68 4.29 -0.16
CA ASN A 125 -6.40 2.91 -0.63
C ASN A 125 -6.79 2.56 -2.07
N PHE A 126 -7.48 3.45 -2.79
CA PHE A 126 -7.82 3.26 -4.19
C PHE A 126 -6.61 3.57 -5.09
N PRO A 127 -6.24 2.65 -5.99
CA PRO A 127 -5.14 2.88 -6.93
C PRO A 127 -5.56 3.89 -8.01
N GLY A 128 -4.59 4.66 -8.51
CA GLY A 128 -4.80 5.62 -9.60
C GLY A 128 -4.21 5.20 -10.95
N LYS A 129 -4.69 5.85 -12.03
CA LYS A 129 -4.05 5.89 -13.34
C LYS A 129 -2.61 6.40 -13.22
N GLY A 130 -1.78 6.07 -14.21
CA GLY A 130 -0.40 6.59 -14.30
C GLY A 130 0.68 5.68 -13.70
N LEU A 131 0.39 4.39 -13.50
CA LEU A 131 1.41 3.39 -13.15
C LEU A 131 2.61 3.47 -14.11
N LYS A 132 3.81 3.56 -13.54
CA LYS A 132 5.07 3.36 -14.28
C LYS A 132 5.82 2.19 -13.71
N GLU A 133 6.35 1.35 -14.59
CA GLU A 133 7.16 0.19 -14.23
C GLU A 133 8.47 0.23 -14.99
N TYR A 134 9.53 -0.22 -14.34
CA TYR A 134 10.88 -0.18 -14.87
C TYR A 134 11.48 -1.59 -14.81
N THR A 135 12.43 -1.87 -15.70
CA THR A 135 13.26 -3.08 -15.66
C THR A 135 14.36 -2.95 -14.59
N SER A 136 15.00 -4.05 -14.22
CA SER A 136 16.11 -4.03 -13.25
C SER A 136 17.34 -3.25 -13.73
N SER A 137 17.46 -2.96 -15.02
CA SER A 137 18.46 -2.05 -15.58
C SER A 137 18.07 -0.57 -15.43
N GLY A 138 16.78 -0.26 -15.22
CA GLY A 138 16.23 1.08 -15.06
C GLY A 138 15.41 1.57 -16.26
N SER A 139 15.26 0.78 -17.32
CA SER A 139 14.48 1.18 -18.51
C SER A 139 12.98 1.10 -18.25
N LEU A 140 12.24 2.16 -18.62
CA LEU A 140 10.77 2.23 -18.51
C LEU A 140 10.08 1.18 -19.42
N LYS A 141 9.12 0.44 -18.86
CA LYS A 141 8.21 -0.43 -19.62
C LYS A 141 7.12 0.45 -20.26
N LYS A 142 7.04 0.42 -21.59
CA LYS A 142 6.14 1.30 -22.37
C LYS A 142 4.86 0.63 -22.88
N HIS A 143 4.83 -0.70 -22.92
CA HIS A 143 3.77 -1.43 -23.61
C HIS A 143 2.84 -2.09 -22.59
N TYR A 144 1.77 -1.38 -22.25
CA TYR A 144 0.65 -1.96 -21.51
C TYR A 144 -0.42 -2.46 -22.48
N PRO A 145 -1.26 -3.42 -22.07
CA PRO A 145 -2.44 -3.82 -22.83
C PRO A 145 -3.42 -2.65 -23.00
N GLU A 146 -4.07 -2.58 -24.15
CA GLU A 146 -5.11 -1.59 -24.44
C GLU A 146 -6.47 -2.10 -23.98
N LEU A 147 -7.27 -1.21 -23.38
CA LEU A 147 -8.66 -1.49 -23.08
C LEU A 147 -9.50 -1.37 -24.35
N ILE A 148 -10.12 -2.47 -24.74
CA ILE A 148 -11.05 -2.57 -25.87
C ILE A 148 -12.47 -2.56 -25.33
N VAL A 149 -13.32 -1.74 -25.95
CA VAL A 149 -14.77 -1.73 -25.74
C VAL A 149 -15.40 -1.96 -27.10
N LYS A 150 -16.15 -3.05 -27.24
CA LYS A 150 -16.73 -3.50 -28.51
C LYS A 150 -18.24 -3.64 -28.36
N GLY A 151 -19.00 -2.88 -29.15
CA GLY A 151 -20.42 -3.07 -29.32
C GLY A 151 -20.72 -4.18 -30.34
N ILE A 152 -21.72 -4.99 -30.06
CA ILE A 152 -22.21 -6.08 -30.91
C ILE A 152 -23.71 -5.90 -31.00
N ASP A 153 -24.17 -5.39 -32.14
CA ASP A 153 -25.58 -5.21 -32.43
C ASP A 153 -26.21 -6.53 -32.86
N GLN A 154 -27.18 -7.02 -32.09
CA GLN A 154 -27.99 -8.19 -32.38
C GLN A 154 -29.49 -7.88 -32.23
N ILE A 155 -29.87 -6.61 -32.31
CA ILE A 155 -31.26 -6.17 -32.08
C ILE A 155 -32.22 -6.90 -33.03
N ASN A 156 -31.92 -6.90 -34.32
CA ASN A 156 -32.74 -7.57 -35.34
C ASN A 156 -32.70 -9.11 -35.28
N LEU A 157 -31.76 -9.70 -34.51
CA LEU A 157 -31.62 -11.16 -34.39
C LEU A 157 -32.33 -11.70 -33.15
N ASN A 158 -32.19 -11.02 -32.02
CA ASN A 158 -32.67 -11.51 -30.73
C ASN A 158 -33.03 -10.40 -29.73
N GLY A 159 -33.13 -9.14 -30.18
CA GLY A 159 -33.49 -7.99 -29.36
C GLY A 159 -32.40 -7.52 -28.42
N ARG A 160 -31.14 -7.95 -28.58
CA ARG A 160 -30.04 -7.59 -27.67
C ARG A 160 -28.96 -6.77 -28.34
N TYR A 161 -28.41 -5.83 -27.59
CA TYR A 161 -27.14 -5.20 -27.85
C TYR A 161 -26.14 -5.63 -26.77
N ILE A 162 -24.96 -6.09 -27.18
CA ILE A 162 -23.95 -6.57 -26.24
C ILE A 162 -22.74 -5.65 -26.30
N ILE A 163 -22.26 -5.21 -25.14
CA ILE A 163 -20.96 -4.55 -25.01
C ILE A 163 -19.99 -5.53 -24.36
N GLU A 164 -18.87 -5.78 -25.03
CA GLU A 164 -17.75 -6.52 -24.48
C GLU A 164 -16.59 -5.57 -24.16
N VAL A 165 -16.06 -5.69 -22.95
CA VAL A 165 -14.90 -4.92 -22.47
C VAL A 165 -13.77 -5.88 -22.13
N TYR A 166 -12.59 -5.68 -22.73
CA TYR A 166 -11.46 -6.57 -22.49
C TYR A 166 -10.12 -5.92 -22.79
N PHE A 167 -9.04 -6.43 -22.20
CA PHE A 167 -7.69 -6.06 -22.61
C PHE A 167 -7.25 -6.86 -23.85
N ASP A 168 -6.63 -6.20 -24.82
CA ASP A 168 -6.13 -6.81 -26.06
C ASP A 168 -5.11 -7.94 -25.80
N LYS A 169 -4.33 -7.82 -24.71
CA LYS A 169 -3.30 -8.77 -24.29
C LYS A 169 -3.56 -9.26 -22.88
N ASN A 170 -3.42 -10.58 -22.70
CA ASN A 170 -3.63 -11.26 -21.41
C ASN A 170 -4.98 -10.91 -20.74
N PRO A 171 -6.12 -11.02 -21.44
CA PRO A 171 -7.44 -10.58 -20.93
C PRO A 171 -7.84 -11.24 -19.61
N GLY A 172 -7.29 -12.42 -19.30
CA GLY A 172 -7.51 -13.09 -18.00
C GLY A 172 -7.09 -12.27 -16.78
N ARG A 173 -6.21 -11.27 -16.96
CA ARG A 173 -5.69 -10.39 -15.90
C ARG A 173 -6.48 -9.08 -15.73
N GLY A 174 -7.55 -8.90 -16.50
CA GLY A 174 -8.43 -7.75 -16.44
C GLY A 174 -9.62 -7.94 -15.51
N THR A 175 -9.95 -6.89 -14.77
CA THR A 175 -11.25 -6.66 -14.12
C THR A 175 -11.86 -5.41 -14.74
N TYR A 176 -13.18 -5.39 -14.93
CA TYR A 176 -13.86 -4.35 -15.71
C TYR A 176 -15.05 -3.79 -14.94
N TYR A 177 -15.23 -2.48 -15.02
CA TYR A 177 -16.27 -1.76 -14.31
C TYR A 177 -17.00 -0.82 -15.27
N ILE A 178 -18.29 -0.59 -15.01
CA ILE A 178 -19.06 0.47 -15.66
C ILE A 178 -19.00 1.76 -14.82
N GLY A 179 -18.77 2.90 -15.47
CA GLY A 179 -18.67 4.22 -14.87
C GLY A 179 -17.31 4.87 -15.06
N SER A 180 -17.04 5.92 -14.28
CA SER A 180 -15.84 6.75 -14.41
C SER A 180 -14.97 6.71 -13.16
N LEU A 181 -13.69 6.98 -13.32
CA LEU A 181 -12.79 7.21 -12.21
C LEU A 181 -13.17 8.46 -11.42
N THR A 182 -12.87 8.44 -10.12
CA THR A 182 -12.99 9.62 -9.26
C THR A 182 -11.79 10.53 -9.45
N GLU A 183 -12.02 11.85 -9.52
CA GLU A 183 -10.98 12.85 -9.79
C GLU A 183 -10.20 12.52 -11.09
N ASP A 184 -10.88 11.92 -12.07
CA ASP A 184 -10.35 11.41 -13.33
C ASP A 184 -9.17 10.41 -13.21
N THR A 185 -8.84 9.99 -11.99
CA THR A 185 -7.58 9.34 -11.66
C THR A 185 -7.75 8.04 -10.89
N PHE A 186 -8.64 7.97 -9.92
CA PHE A 186 -8.68 6.86 -8.96
C PHE A 186 -9.83 5.90 -9.21
N LEU A 187 -9.55 4.60 -9.11
CA LEU A 187 -10.57 3.54 -9.20
C LEU A 187 -11.30 3.44 -7.87
N ASN A 188 -12.53 3.97 -7.83
CA ASN A 188 -13.42 3.78 -6.69
C ASN A 188 -14.16 2.43 -6.83
N TYR A 189 -14.01 1.51 -5.87
CA TYR A 189 -14.71 0.21 -5.90
C TYR A 189 -16.22 0.30 -5.62
N ARG A 190 -16.79 1.51 -5.52
CA ARG A 190 -18.24 1.72 -5.67
C ARG A 190 -18.72 1.58 -7.12
N LEU A 191 -17.81 1.52 -8.09
CA LEU A 191 -18.17 1.19 -9.47
C LEU A 191 -18.67 -0.25 -9.57
N ASP A 192 -19.70 -0.46 -10.38
CA ASP A 192 -20.27 -1.78 -10.59
C ASP A 192 -19.31 -2.62 -11.44
N GLU A 193 -18.83 -3.74 -10.86
CA GLU A 193 -18.03 -4.71 -11.58
C GLU A 193 -18.91 -5.44 -12.62
N MET A 194 -18.43 -5.52 -13.85
CA MET A 194 -19.13 -6.19 -14.94
C MET A 194 -19.06 -7.71 -14.80
N GLU A 195 -20.14 -8.41 -15.17
CA GLU A 195 -20.11 -9.86 -15.32
C GLU A 195 -19.00 -10.28 -16.30
N ARG A 196 -18.21 -11.30 -15.94
CA ARG A 196 -17.12 -11.80 -16.77
C ARG A 196 -17.50 -13.09 -17.49
N VAL A 197 -17.46 -13.06 -18.81
CA VAL A 197 -17.65 -14.22 -19.69
C VAL A 197 -16.41 -14.37 -20.58
N ASN A 198 -15.74 -15.52 -20.51
CA ASN A 198 -14.51 -15.80 -21.29
C ASN A 198 -13.44 -14.67 -21.18
N TYR A 199 -13.22 -14.20 -19.94
CA TYR A 199 -12.29 -13.11 -19.60
C TYR A 199 -12.66 -11.71 -20.11
N ARG A 200 -13.88 -11.52 -20.64
CA ARG A 200 -14.41 -10.22 -21.07
C ARG A 200 -15.50 -9.77 -20.10
N GLY A 201 -15.47 -8.49 -19.71
CA GLY A 201 -16.61 -7.85 -19.07
C GLY A 201 -17.75 -7.75 -20.09
N ARG A 202 -18.97 -8.12 -19.69
CA ARG A 202 -20.12 -8.18 -20.59
C ARG A 202 -21.28 -7.37 -20.01
N LEU A 203 -21.81 -6.47 -20.83
CA LEU A 203 -23.06 -5.78 -20.56
C LEU A 203 -24.05 -6.14 -21.67
N VAL A 204 -25.25 -6.54 -21.29
CA VAL A 204 -26.34 -6.87 -22.21
C VAL A 204 -27.45 -5.84 -22.05
N ILE A 205 -27.81 -5.18 -23.14
CA ILE A 205 -28.86 -4.18 -23.20
C ILE A 205 -29.98 -4.74 -24.05
N THR A 206 -31.21 -4.68 -23.55
CA THR A 206 -32.41 -5.18 -24.24
C THR A 206 -33.42 -4.03 -24.31
N PRO A 207 -33.32 -3.14 -25.33
CA PRO A 207 -34.27 -2.04 -25.47
C PRO A 207 -35.68 -2.58 -25.73
N ALA A 208 -36.71 -1.89 -25.23
CA ALA A 208 -38.08 -2.19 -25.62
C ALA A 208 -38.32 -1.85 -27.10
N PRO A 209 -39.33 -2.44 -27.76
CA PRO A 209 -39.71 -2.05 -29.11
C PRO A 209 -40.07 -0.56 -29.19
N GLY A 210 -39.68 0.09 -30.28
CA GLY A 210 -39.84 1.53 -30.49
C GLY A 210 -38.81 2.43 -29.76
N VAL A 211 -37.86 1.85 -29.01
CA VAL A 211 -36.88 2.63 -28.23
C VAL A 211 -35.59 2.87 -29.02
N ILE A 212 -35.13 4.12 -28.98
CA ILE A 212 -33.81 4.55 -29.45
C ILE A 212 -32.97 4.95 -28.23
N ILE A 213 -31.74 4.44 -28.14
CA ILE A 213 -30.79 4.75 -27.06
C ILE A 213 -29.55 5.39 -27.67
N MET A 214 -29.24 6.61 -27.24
CA MET A 214 -28.04 7.35 -27.63
C MET A 214 -27.35 7.85 -26.36
N GLU A 215 -26.34 7.12 -25.89
CA GLU A 215 -25.70 7.39 -24.60
C GLU A 215 -24.18 7.31 -24.70
N LYS A 216 -23.48 8.10 -23.89
CA LYS A 216 -22.04 7.95 -23.71
C LYS A 216 -21.79 7.18 -22.42
N LEU A 217 -21.28 5.97 -22.55
CA LEU A 217 -20.89 5.12 -21.43
C LEU A 217 -19.39 5.24 -21.18
N ASN A 218 -18.98 5.08 -19.92
CA ASN A 218 -17.58 4.96 -19.55
C ASN A 218 -17.33 3.59 -18.96
N PHE A 219 -16.16 3.05 -19.26
CA PHE A 219 -15.70 1.78 -18.74
C PHE A 219 -14.30 1.94 -18.17
N VAL A 220 -14.08 1.28 -17.04
CA VAL A 220 -12.77 1.24 -16.39
C VAL A 220 -12.24 -0.19 -16.44
N GLY A 221 -11.00 -0.35 -16.86
CA GLY A 221 -10.26 -1.61 -16.80
C GLY A 221 -9.15 -1.53 -15.75
N GLU A 222 -9.14 -2.48 -14.81
CA GLU A 222 -8.00 -2.76 -13.94
C GLU A 222 -7.24 -3.97 -14.51
N PHE A 223 -6.00 -3.78 -14.94
CA PHE A 223 -5.10 -4.85 -15.37
C PHE A 223 -4.05 -5.15 -14.30
N LYS A 224 -3.93 -6.41 -13.89
CA LYS A 224 -2.86 -6.85 -12.98
C LYS A 224 -1.57 -7.16 -13.77
N THR A 225 -0.54 -6.34 -13.60
CA THR A 225 0.75 -6.53 -14.28
C THR A 225 1.46 -7.81 -13.82
N PRO A 226 2.44 -8.36 -14.58
CA PRO A 226 3.23 -9.51 -14.14
C PRO A 226 3.94 -9.32 -12.79
N THR A 227 4.26 -8.08 -12.45
CA THR A 227 4.89 -7.66 -11.19
C THR A 227 3.88 -7.45 -10.05
N GLY A 228 2.58 -7.65 -10.33
CA GLY A 228 1.49 -7.59 -9.36
C GLY A 228 0.90 -6.20 -9.14
N ASN A 229 1.33 -5.19 -9.91
CA ASN A 229 0.79 -3.84 -9.83
C ASN A 229 -0.54 -3.72 -10.57
N LYS A 230 -1.31 -2.68 -10.26
CA LYS A 230 -2.58 -2.38 -10.92
C LYS A 230 -2.37 -1.28 -11.95
N TYR A 231 -2.63 -1.60 -13.21
CA TYR A 231 -2.67 -0.66 -14.32
C TYR A 231 -4.12 -0.31 -14.63
N ILE A 232 -4.47 0.98 -14.54
CA ILE A 232 -5.85 1.45 -14.67
C ILE A 232 -5.99 2.22 -15.96
N VAL A 233 -7.03 1.89 -16.72
CA VAL A 233 -7.40 2.57 -17.96
C VAL A 233 -8.89 2.86 -17.93
N GLU A 234 -9.27 3.99 -18.49
CA GLU A 234 -10.67 4.36 -18.70
C GLU A 234 -10.89 4.58 -20.18
N LYS A 235 -12.06 4.18 -20.68
CA LYS A 235 -12.45 4.35 -22.08
C LYS A 235 -13.92 4.68 -22.18
N SER A 236 -14.23 5.76 -22.90
CA SER A 236 -15.61 6.08 -23.28
C SER A 236 -16.06 5.28 -24.50
N PHE A 237 -17.35 5.03 -24.57
CA PHE A 237 -18.02 4.38 -25.68
C PHE A 237 -19.33 5.10 -25.98
N ASN A 238 -19.53 5.49 -27.24
CA ASN A 238 -20.78 6.09 -27.69
C ASN A 238 -21.71 4.96 -28.13
N LEU A 239 -22.71 4.68 -27.29
CA LEU A 239 -23.77 3.72 -27.55
C LEU A 239 -24.80 4.36 -28.49
N ALA A 240 -25.13 3.64 -29.55
CA ALA A 240 -26.23 3.95 -30.45
C ALA A 240 -27.01 2.66 -30.71
N ILE A 241 -28.27 2.62 -30.26
CA ILE A 241 -29.19 1.52 -30.50
C ILE A 241 -30.47 2.10 -31.09
N ASP A 242 -30.94 1.52 -32.18
CA ASP A 242 -32.23 1.80 -32.77
C ASP A 242 -33.05 0.50 -32.81
N ASN A 243 -34.08 0.42 -31.96
CA ASN A 243 -35.02 -0.70 -31.93
C ASN A 243 -36.41 -0.23 -32.36
N SER A 244 -36.49 0.52 -33.46
CA SER A 244 -37.75 1.04 -34.02
C SER A 244 -38.62 0.01 -34.75
N PHE A 245 -38.14 -1.23 -34.91
CA PHE A 245 -38.85 -2.32 -35.58
C PHE A 245 -39.95 -2.97 -34.71
#